data_AF-Q825D3-F1
#
_entry.id   AF-Q825D3-F1
#
_cell.length_a   1.000
_cell.length_b   1.000
_cell.length_c   1.000
_cell.angle_alpha   90.00
_cell.angle_beta   90.00
_cell.angle_gamma   90.00
#
_symmetry.space_group_name_H-M   'P 1'
#
loop_
_entity.id
_entity.type
_entity.pdbx_description
1 polymer ?
#
loop_
_entity_poly.entity_id
_entity_poly.type
_entity_poly.pdbx_seq_one_letter_code
_entity_poly.pdbx_strand_id
1 'polypeptide(L)'
;MTITEVPQRAAPDTPVSRPPTAVSDAPPTVSGAASNVSRTQKRNAIKPAHDRLMTVLSVAAAIGGPLIGAIGFAMSYSTLAKKALTWGFSADLAPWFPVGVDASIIVFLALDLYLIRKDTPWPLLRMAAHGMTFATIWFNASSQGHIAGDPVRAASHGVMPLLFVIGVEAARRLFIKKTQLEAGTAADRIPLHRWILAPVATPRFYRRMRLHGIRSYPEMIRRQQDLTAYEQWLKRKHGDLSKASEDELLPMTMAAHGYTVAQALALPEQQEREAEARAEEAERRRLDAQTRRELAQKQAEARRLEADGELETVRARVEGTTAQARAHARAQASAAERAAELEEQALETAVIAEARAREAAAERQASQEREAKAAADARAAELERQAAEKRKLAAEADRVAVAEAQAVETVEIAEARQRAAEADRAAAETERAAAETRRRATEAERLAAQETERRAVADANTQAARRREAETELAAAETRLAAAEIERRAVEIEDAAKLTPRQRAVRKVARMILAVDGMADRLPLAEIQRELVVTSPGTASEYRQEAAELVAGGYRP
;
A
#
# COMPACT_ATOMS: atom_id res chain seq x y z
N MET A 1 60.40 55.82 -9.00
CA MET A 1 60.74 55.69 -10.43
C MET A 1 59.67 54.84 -11.12
N THR A 2 59.64 54.85 -12.44
CA THR A 2 58.53 54.38 -13.30
C THR A 2 58.92 53.14 -14.12
N ILE A 3 57.92 52.48 -14.77
CA ILE A 3 58.07 51.42 -15.80
C ILE A 3 58.53 50.06 -15.20
N THR A 4 58.09 48.85 -15.59
CA THR A 4 57.21 48.28 -16.67
C THR A 4 56.15 47.34 -15.99
N GLU A 5 55.24 46.53 -16.57
CA GLU A 5 54.70 46.22 -17.93
C GLU A 5 53.27 45.60 -17.80
N VAL A 6 52.59 45.28 -18.90
CA VAL A 6 51.41 44.38 -18.97
C VAL A 6 51.46 43.55 -20.27
N PRO A 7 50.96 42.30 -20.30
CA PRO A 7 49.75 42.03 -21.10
C PRO A 7 48.76 41.08 -20.40
N GLN A 8 47.49 41.47 -20.23
CA GLN A 8 46.40 41.28 -21.20
C GLN A 8 46.11 39.82 -21.58
N ARG A 9 44.94 39.33 -21.16
CA ARG A 9 44.18 38.28 -21.86
C ARG A 9 42.69 38.65 -21.80
N ALA A 10 42.01 38.61 -22.94
CA ALA A 10 40.67 39.15 -23.08
C ALA A 10 39.57 38.26 -22.45
N ALA A 11 38.48 38.90 -22.03
CA ALA A 11 37.19 38.26 -21.73
C ALA A 11 36.20 38.56 -22.87
N PRO A 12 35.26 37.65 -23.20
CA PRO A 12 34.30 37.84 -24.29
C PRO A 12 33.18 38.83 -23.94
N ASP A 13 32.55 39.39 -24.97
CA ASP A 13 31.69 40.58 -24.89
C ASP A 13 30.37 40.39 -24.12
N THR A 14 29.96 41.48 -23.46
CA THR A 14 28.59 41.64 -22.92
C THR A 14 27.81 42.61 -23.82
N PRO A 15 26.65 42.23 -24.40
CA PRO A 15 25.90 43.13 -25.27
C PRO A 15 25.26 44.28 -24.48
N VAL A 16 25.57 45.52 -24.86
CA VAL A 16 25.12 46.75 -24.19
C VAL A 16 23.68 47.09 -24.54
N SER A 17 22.89 47.50 -23.54
CA SER A 17 21.50 47.94 -23.69
C SER A 17 21.37 49.19 -24.58
N ARG A 18 20.35 49.21 -25.45
CA ARG A 18 19.91 50.44 -26.13
C ARG A 18 19.11 51.35 -25.17
N PRO A 19 19.18 52.69 -25.32
CA PRO A 19 18.35 53.61 -24.55
C PRO A 19 16.87 53.52 -24.99
N PRO A 20 15.91 53.86 -24.10
CA PRO A 20 14.49 53.83 -24.43
C PRO A 20 14.07 55.02 -25.30
N THR A 21 13.37 54.74 -26.40
CA THR A 21 12.65 55.77 -27.17
C THR A 21 11.40 56.20 -26.40
N ALA A 22 11.16 57.51 -26.28
CA ALA A 22 9.90 58.01 -25.75
C ALA A 22 8.77 57.85 -26.79
N VAL A 23 7.64 57.30 -26.37
CA VAL A 23 6.38 57.29 -27.14
C VAL A 23 5.27 57.68 -26.17
N SER A 24 4.65 58.83 -26.42
CA SER A 24 3.38 59.19 -25.79
C SER A 24 2.26 58.54 -26.57
N ASP A 25 1.43 57.74 -25.90
CA ASP A 25 0.02 57.57 -26.25
C ASP A 25 -0.75 57.10 -25.03
N ALA A 26 -1.93 57.69 -24.79
CA ALA A 26 -2.77 57.35 -23.64
C ALA A 26 -3.84 56.32 -24.05
N PRO A 27 -3.86 55.10 -23.48
CA PRO A 27 -4.91 54.14 -23.77
C PRO A 27 -6.25 54.61 -23.16
N PRO A 28 -7.39 54.40 -23.85
CA PRO A 28 -8.70 54.79 -23.34
C PRO A 28 -9.10 53.98 -22.10
N THR A 29 -9.98 54.55 -21.28
CA THR A 29 -10.45 53.96 -20.02
C THR A 29 -11.23 52.66 -20.24
N VAL A 30 -10.61 51.51 -19.99
CA VAL A 30 -11.30 50.21 -19.92
C VAL A 30 -11.80 49.99 -18.49
N SER A 31 -13.09 50.28 -18.27
CA SER A 31 -13.76 49.87 -17.03
C SER A 31 -14.07 48.37 -17.11
N GLY A 32 -13.28 47.56 -16.39
CA GLY A 32 -13.44 46.11 -16.36
C GLY A 32 -12.76 45.51 -15.14
N ALA A 33 -13.55 45.09 -14.16
CA ALA A 33 -13.03 44.45 -12.94
C ALA A 33 -12.35 43.11 -13.29
N ALA A 34 -11.09 42.95 -12.91
CA ALA A 34 -10.30 41.76 -13.20
C ALA A 34 -10.76 40.55 -12.35
N SER A 35 -11.80 39.86 -12.80
CA SER A 35 -12.42 38.69 -12.16
C SER A 35 -11.58 37.40 -12.17
N ASN A 36 -10.25 37.53 -12.23
CA ASN A 36 -9.27 36.44 -12.26
C ASN A 36 -8.65 36.17 -10.89
N VAL A 37 -9.50 35.90 -9.89
CA VAL A 37 -9.04 35.18 -8.68
C VAL A 37 -8.48 33.84 -9.13
N SER A 38 -7.24 33.54 -8.77
CA SER A 38 -6.55 32.31 -9.20
C SER A 38 -7.29 31.07 -8.68
N ARG A 39 -8.14 30.47 -9.51
CA ARG A 39 -8.69 29.12 -9.25
C ARG A 39 -7.52 28.17 -9.07
N THR A 40 -7.31 27.68 -7.86
CA THR A 40 -6.33 26.64 -7.56
C THR A 40 -6.58 25.48 -8.52
N GLN A 41 -5.64 25.24 -9.44
CA GLN A 41 -5.80 24.23 -10.47
C GLN A 41 -6.05 22.89 -9.77
N LYS A 42 -7.27 22.34 -9.93
CA LYS A 42 -7.74 21.13 -9.22
C LYS A 42 -7.00 19.93 -9.82
N ARG A 43 -5.72 19.80 -9.44
CA ARG A 43 -4.77 18.82 -9.95
C ARG A 43 -5.40 17.44 -9.81
N ASN A 44 -5.78 16.86 -10.95
CA ASN A 44 -6.46 15.58 -11.01
C ASN A 44 -5.74 14.58 -10.12
N ALA A 45 -6.47 13.95 -9.22
CA ALA A 45 -5.93 12.89 -8.39
C ALA A 45 -5.47 11.78 -9.34
N ILE A 46 -4.15 11.63 -9.48
CA ILE A 46 -3.56 10.54 -10.25
C ILE A 46 -3.93 9.27 -9.49
N LYS A 47 -5.04 8.63 -9.90
CA LYS A 47 -5.38 7.27 -9.48
C LYS A 47 -4.11 6.46 -9.75
N PRO A 48 -3.47 5.82 -8.75
CA PRO A 48 -2.33 4.98 -9.02
C PRO A 48 -2.78 3.91 -10.01
N ALA A 49 -2.15 3.86 -11.18
CA ALA A 49 -2.38 2.76 -12.10
C ALA A 49 -2.12 1.45 -11.36
N HIS A 50 -2.87 0.40 -11.66
CA HIS A 50 -2.58 -0.93 -11.14
C HIS A 50 -1.23 -1.39 -11.70
N ASP A 51 -0.17 -1.05 -10.98
CA ASP A 51 1.19 -1.34 -11.37
C ASP A 51 1.39 -2.86 -11.34
N ARG A 52 1.47 -3.45 -12.53
CA ARG A 52 1.63 -4.90 -12.69
C ARG A 52 2.91 -5.37 -12.01
N LEU A 53 3.95 -4.53 -11.92
CA LEU A 53 5.18 -4.85 -11.17
C LEU A 53 4.88 -5.01 -9.68
N MET A 54 4.09 -4.12 -9.08
CA MET A 54 3.69 -4.20 -7.67
C MET A 54 2.74 -5.37 -7.40
N THR A 55 1.85 -5.72 -8.34
CA THR A 55 1.02 -6.92 -8.25
C THR A 55 1.88 -8.20 -8.30
N VAL A 56 2.77 -8.32 -9.29
CA VAL A 56 3.69 -9.46 -9.44
C VAL A 56 4.63 -9.58 -8.23
N LEU A 57 5.17 -8.47 -7.75
CA LEU A 57 6.01 -8.44 -6.54
C LEU A 57 5.23 -8.86 -5.28
N SER A 58 3.96 -8.47 -5.17
CA SER A 58 3.09 -8.89 -4.06
C SER A 58 2.79 -10.39 -4.11
N VAL A 59 2.53 -10.95 -5.30
CA VAL A 59 2.32 -12.40 -5.50
C VAL A 59 3.63 -13.18 -5.22
N ALA A 60 4.76 -12.70 -5.74
CA ALA A 60 6.07 -13.30 -5.51
C ALA A 60 6.44 -13.29 -4.01
N ALA A 61 6.15 -12.21 -3.28
CA ALA A 61 6.33 -12.14 -1.83
C ALA A 61 5.36 -13.08 -1.08
N ALA A 62 4.09 -13.15 -1.50
CA ALA A 62 3.07 -13.98 -0.87
C ALA A 62 3.29 -15.49 -1.05
N ILE A 63 3.96 -15.92 -2.13
CA ILE A 63 4.32 -17.33 -2.39
C ILE A 63 5.74 -17.63 -1.88
N GLY A 64 6.71 -16.80 -2.24
CA GLY A 64 8.12 -16.98 -1.90
C GLY A 64 8.43 -16.81 -0.42
N GLY A 65 7.74 -15.90 0.28
CA GLY A 65 7.91 -15.69 1.72
C GLY A 65 7.60 -16.95 2.55
N PRO A 66 6.39 -17.54 2.42
CA PRO A 66 6.05 -18.80 3.07
C PRO A 66 6.94 -19.98 2.64
N LEU A 67 7.33 -20.07 1.35
CA LEU A 67 8.21 -21.13 0.86
C LEU A 67 9.61 -21.07 1.49
N ILE A 68 10.24 -19.89 1.49
CA ILE A 68 11.55 -19.67 2.13
C ILE A 68 11.44 -19.89 3.65
N GLY A 69 10.34 -19.43 4.26
CA GLY A 69 10.03 -19.68 5.66
C GLY A 69 9.99 -21.17 5.99
N ALA A 70 9.23 -21.97 5.24
CA ALA A 70 9.11 -23.42 5.43
C ALA A 70 10.45 -24.16 5.23
N ILE A 71 11.26 -23.76 4.24
CA ILE A 71 12.61 -24.33 4.00
C ILE A 71 13.54 -24.00 5.18
N GLY A 72 13.56 -22.75 5.64
CA GLY A 72 14.34 -22.34 6.82
C GLY A 72 13.90 -23.07 8.10
N PHE A 73 12.59 -23.26 8.28
CA PHE A 73 11.98 -24.02 9.38
C PHE A 73 12.42 -25.49 9.35
N ALA A 74 12.38 -26.15 8.19
CA ALA A 74 12.79 -27.55 8.04
C ALA A 74 14.29 -27.77 8.37
N MET A 75 15.16 -26.83 7.98
CA MET A 75 16.59 -26.88 8.34
C MET A 75 16.83 -26.59 9.83
N SER A 76 16.11 -25.62 10.41
CA SER A 76 16.12 -25.32 11.84
C SER A 76 15.66 -26.51 12.69
N TYR A 77 14.60 -27.20 12.25
CA TYR A 77 13.95 -28.29 12.98
C TYR A 77 14.92 -29.39 13.42
N SER A 78 15.67 -29.98 12.47
CA SER A 78 16.61 -31.06 12.78
C SER A 78 17.80 -30.59 13.65
N THR A 79 18.09 -29.29 13.60
CA THR A 79 19.17 -28.63 14.34
C THR A 79 18.76 -28.43 15.81
N LEU A 80 17.58 -27.88 16.05
CA LEU A 80 17.04 -27.68 17.41
C LEU A 80 16.64 -29.00 18.08
N ALA A 81 16.12 -29.99 17.35
CA ALA A 81 15.80 -31.31 17.91
C ALA A 81 17.06 -32.02 18.43
N LYS A 82 18.16 -31.99 17.67
CA LYS A 82 19.46 -32.50 18.13
C LYS A 82 19.99 -31.71 19.33
N LYS A 83 19.77 -30.40 19.39
CA LYS A 83 20.19 -29.56 20.53
C LYS A 83 19.37 -29.86 21.79
N ALA A 84 18.08 -30.13 21.68
CA ALA A 84 17.22 -30.51 22.81
C ALA A 84 17.69 -31.79 23.51
N LEU A 85 18.17 -32.79 22.76
CA LEU A 85 18.81 -33.99 23.34
C LEU A 85 20.03 -33.61 24.22
N THR A 86 20.84 -32.64 23.80
CA THR A 86 22.00 -32.16 24.60
C THR A 86 21.61 -31.37 25.85
N TRP A 87 20.33 -31.01 26.01
CA TRP A 87 19.76 -30.40 27.22
C TRP A 87 18.96 -31.40 28.08
N GLY A 88 18.99 -32.70 27.76
CA GLY A 88 18.35 -33.74 28.55
C GLY A 88 16.86 -34.00 28.22
N PHE A 89 16.35 -33.49 27.09
CA PHE A 89 15.04 -33.94 26.59
C PHE A 89 15.13 -35.40 26.13
N SER A 90 14.08 -36.19 26.37
CA SER A 90 14.01 -37.58 25.88
C SER A 90 13.96 -37.65 24.36
N ALA A 91 14.26 -38.82 23.79
CA ALA A 91 14.16 -39.06 22.35
C ALA A 91 12.76 -38.75 21.79
N ASP A 92 11.71 -38.95 22.59
CA ASP A 92 10.32 -38.72 22.21
C ASP A 92 9.92 -37.23 22.30
N LEU A 93 10.55 -36.45 23.20
CA LEU A 93 10.22 -35.04 23.46
C LEU A 93 11.11 -34.05 22.69
N ALA A 94 12.36 -34.41 22.39
CA ALA A 94 13.27 -33.57 21.62
C ALA A 94 12.73 -33.17 20.22
N PRO A 95 11.99 -34.03 19.47
CA PRO A 95 11.32 -33.66 18.23
C PRO A 95 10.21 -32.60 18.38
N TRP A 96 9.64 -32.43 19.58
CA TRP A 96 8.61 -31.43 19.86
C TRP A 96 9.15 -30.08 20.30
N PHE A 97 10.38 -30.01 20.81
CA PHE A 97 10.99 -28.75 21.25
C PHE A 97 11.00 -27.65 20.15
N PRO A 98 11.43 -27.90 18.90
CA PRO A 98 11.37 -26.89 17.85
C PRO A 98 9.92 -26.48 17.53
N VAL A 99 9.00 -27.44 17.53
CA VAL A 99 7.57 -27.21 17.26
C VAL A 99 6.97 -26.27 18.30
N GLY A 100 7.24 -26.50 19.59
CA GLY A 100 6.74 -25.66 20.67
C GLY A 100 7.26 -24.22 20.59
N VAL A 101 8.57 -24.05 20.36
CA VAL A 101 9.19 -22.73 20.21
C VAL A 101 8.58 -21.99 19.01
N ASP A 102 8.66 -22.56 17.81
CA ASP A 102 8.29 -21.82 16.60
C ASP A 102 6.75 -21.69 16.43
N ALA A 103 5.94 -22.62 16.96
CA ALA A 103 4.49 -22.43 17.05
C ALA A 103 4.11 -21.29 18.00
N SER A 104 4.79 -21.13 19.14
CA SER A 104 4.54 -20.01 20.06
C SER A 104 4.93 -18.66 19.45
N ILE A 105 5.97 -18.60 18.61
CA ILE A 105 6.32 -17.42 17.80
C ILE A 105 5.14 -17.08 16.86
N ILE A 106 4.61 -18.07 16.12
CA ILE A 106 3.47 -17.87 15.21
C ILE A 106 2.22 -17.38 15.97
N VAL A 107 1.90 -17.99 17.13
CA VAL A 107 0.74 -17.60 17.95
C VAL A 107 0.85 -16.17 18.47
N PHE A 108 2.01 -15.76 19.00
CA PHE A 108 2.19 -14.39 19.49
C PHE A 108 2.15 -13.34 18.37
N LEU A 109 2.67 -13.66 17.18
CA LEU A 109 2.60 -12.78 16.01
C LEU A 109 1.16 -12.67 15.46
N ALA A 110 0.43 -13.78 15.40
CA ALA A 110 -0.98 -13.79 15.01
C ALA A 110 -1.85 -12.99 16.01
N LEU A 111 -1.59 -13.12 17.31
CA LEU A 111 -2.33 -12.39 18.34
C LEU A 111 -1.96 -10.89 18.38
N ASP A 112 -0.70 -10.51 18.15
CA ASP A 112 -0.30 -9.10 17.96
C ASP A 112 -1.02 -8.47 16.75
N LEU A 113 -1.06 -9.17 15.60
CA LEU A 113 -1.79 -8.72 14.41
C LEU A 113 -3.30 -8.62 14.65
N TYR A 114 -3.90 -9.59 15.36
CA TYR A 114 -5.32 -9.55 15.74
C TYR A 114 -5.65 -8.37 16.66
N LEU A 115 -4.83 -8.13 17.68
CA LEU A 115 -5.01 -7.03 18.62
C LEU A 115 -4.80 -5.65 17.97
N ILE A 116 -3.85 -5.53 17.04
CA ILE A 116 -3.72 -4.34 16.16
C ILE A 116 -4.98 -4.14 15.33
N ARG A 117 -5.56 -5.20 14.78
CA ARG A 117 -6.80 -5.15 13.96
C ARG A 117 -8.07 -4.84 14.79
N LYS A 118 -7.92 -4.76 16.12
CA LYS A 118 -8.92 -4.35 17.12
C LYS A 118 -8.54 -3.04 17.85
N ASP A 119 -7.54 -2.31 17.35
CA ASP A 119 -7.02 -1.06 17.90
C ASP A 119 -6.50 -1.11 19.37
N THR A 120 -6.24 -2.32 19.88
CA THR A 120 -5.74 -2.58 21.26
C THR A 120 -4.37 -3.26 21.21
N PRO A 121 -3.34 -2.66 20.59
CA PRO A 121 -2.03 -3.30 20.41
C PRO A 121 -1.34 -3.55 21.77
N TRP A 122 -0.90 -4.79 22.01
CA TRP A 122 -0.20 -5.16 23.25
C TRP A 122 1.29 -5.47 22.96
N PRO A 123 2.22 -4.53 23.22
CA PRO A 123 3.62 -4.68 22.81
C PRO A 123 4.36 -5.87 23.43
N LEU A 124 3.86 -6.41 24.54
CA LEU A 124 4.47 -7.53 25.26
C LEU A 124 4.47 -8.82 24.41
N LEU A 125 3.40 -9.10 23.66
CA LEU A 125 3.34 -10.26 22.75
C LEU A 125 4.46 -10.17 21.70
N ARG A 126 4.66 -8.99 21.13
CA ARG A 126 5.74 -8.71 20.18
C ARG A 126 7.12 -8.79 20.83
N MET A 127 7.29 -8.39 22.09
CA MET A 127 8.56 -8.55 22.81
C MET A 127 8.86 -10.03 23.07
N ALA A 128 7.86 -10.81 23.48
CA ALA A 128 7.98 -12.25 23.66
C ALA A 128 8.30 -12.97 22.34
N ALA A 129 7.60 -12.63 21.24
CA ALA A 129 7.89 -13.17 19.91
C ALA A 129 9.35 -12.91 19.48
N HIS A 130 9.84 -11.66 19.57
CA HIS A 130 11.23 -11.35 19.25
C HIS A 130 12.23 -12.05 20.18
N GLY A 131 11.93 -12.16 21.48
CA GLY A 131 12.78 -12.87 22.44
C GLY A 131 12.92 -14.36 22.10
N MET A 132 11.81 -14.99 21.70
CA MET A 132 11.81 -16.39 21.28
C MET A 132 12.50 -16.59 19.92
N THR A 133 12.31 -15.71 18.92
CA THR A 133 13.06 -15.87 17.66
C THR A 133 14.55 -15.53 17.81
N PHE A 134 14.92 -14.63 18.74
CA PHE A 134 16.31 -14.44 19.13
C PHE A 134 16.90 -15.72 19.74
N ALA A 135 16.13 -16.43 20.58
CA ALA A 135 16.52 -17.75 21.07
C ALA A 135 16.64 -18.78 19.92
N THR A 136 15.69 -18.86 18.98
CA THR A 136 15.79 -19.73 17.79
C THR A 136 17.05 -19.44 16.95
N ILE A 137 17.40 -18.16 16.74
CA ILE A 137 18.64 -17.74 16.06
C ILE A 137 19.86 -18.22 16.85
N TRP A 138 19.90 -17.98 18.17
CA TRP A 138 21.00 -18.38 19.05
C TRP A 138 21.18 -19.90 19.12
N PHE A 139 20.10 -20.68 19.19
CA PHE A 139 20.14 -22.14 19.21
C PHE A 139 20.64 -22.74 17.89
N ASN A 140 20.24 -22.15 16.75
CA ASN A 140 20.79 -22.52 15.45
C ASN A 140 22.28 -22.17 15.36
N ALA A 141 22.69 -20.95 15.73
CA ALA A 141 24.08 -20.50 15.65
C ALA A 141 25.02 -21.25 16.60
N SER A 142 24.56 -21.63 17.80
CA SER A 142 25.32 -22.41 18.79
C SER A 142 25.17 -23.93 18.65
N SER A 143 24.56 -24.41 17.57
CA SER A 143 24.27 -25.84 17.38
C SER A 143 25.52 -26.70 17.16
N GLN A 144 26.54 -26.16 16.49
CA GLN A 144 27.76 -26.86 16.06
C GLN A 144 29.03 -26.51 16.86
N GLY A 145 28.94 -25.65 17.88
CA GLY A 145 30.08 -25.25 18.71
C GLY A 145 29.89 -23.89 19.39
N HIS A 146 30.98 -23.33 19.91
CA HIS A 146 31.01 -21.94 20.37
C HIS A 146 31.01 -20.98 19.17
N ILE A 147 30.12 -19.98 19.18
CA ILE A 147 29.93 -19.02 18.08
C ILE A 147 31.22 -18.25 17.73
N ALA A 148 32.11 -18.04 18.70
CA ALA A 148 33.42 -17.40 18.49
C ALA A 148 34.49 -18.31 17.85
N GLY A 149 34.29 -19.63 17.84
CA GLY A 149 35.26 -20.59 17.29
C GLY A 149 35.11 -20.82 15.78
N ASP A 150 33.90 -20.71 15.25
CA ASP A 150 33.61 -20.75 13.81
C ASP A 150 32.44 -19.80 13.48
N PRO A 151 32.72 -18.50 13.26
CA PRO A 151 31.68 -17.50 13.00
C PRO A 151 30.91 -17.76 11.69
N VAL A 152 31.53 -18.40 10.69
CA VAL A 152 30.92 -18.65 9.38
C VAL A 152 29.87 -19.76 9.49
N ARG A 153 30.21 -20.85 10.20
CA ARG A 153 29.28 -21.95 10.48
C ARG A 153 28.19 -21.57 11.49
N ALA A 154 28.49 -20.71 12.45
CA ALA A 154 27.46 -20.13 13.31
C ALA A 154 26.48 -19.26 12.51
N ALA A 155 26.99 -18.43 11.58
CA ALA A 155 26.17 -17.61 10.71
C ALA A 155 25.33 -18.42 9.72
N SER A 156 25.87 -19.48 9.10
CA SER A 156 25.13 -20.27 8.10
C SER A 156 23.86 -20.93 8.65
N HIS A 157 23.87 -21.32 9.93
CA HIS A 157 22.67 -21.79 10.63
C HIS A 157 21.80 -20.64 11.18
N GLY A 158 22.40 -19.57 11.72
CA GLY A 158 21.67 -18.45 12.34
C GLY A 158 20.97 -17.49 11.36
N VAL A 159 21.42 -17.39 10.11
CA VAL A 159 20.91 -16.41 9.12
C VAL A 159 19.49 -16.74 8.63
N MET A 160 19.11 -18.00 8.47
CA MET A 160 17.78 -18.34 7.94
C MET A 160 16.63 -17.88 8.87
N PRO A 161 16.65 -18.15 10.19
CA PRO A 161 15.65 -17.58 11.11
C PRO A 161 15.69 -16.05 11.19
N LEU A 162 16.86 -15.41 11.02
CA LEU A 162 16.97 -13.94 10.97
C LEU A 162 16.27 -13.34 9.74
N LEU A 163 16.45 -13.94 8.56
CA LEU A 163 15.76 -13.53 7.34
C LEU A 163 14.24 -13.69 7.46
N PHE A 164 13.77 -14.76 8.13
CA PHE A 164 12.35 -14.95 8.45
C PHE A 164 11.79 -13.80 9.31
N VAL A 165 12.48 -13.39 10.39
CA VAL A 165 12.07 -12.23 11.21
C VAL A 165 11.94 -10.96 10.38
N ILE A 166 12.92 -10.69 9.50
CA ILE A 166 12.94 -9.50 8.64
C ILE A 166 11.75 -9.51 7.67
N GLY A 167 11.46 -10.67 7.06
CA GLY A 167 10.29 -10.84 6.18
C GLY A 167 8.95 -10.64 6.91
N VAL A 168 8.82 -11.20 8.11
CA VAL A 168 7.59 -11.06 8.93
C VAL A 168 7.38 -9.62 9.40
N GLU A 169 8.41 -8.93 9.91
CA GLU A 169 8.29 -7.51 10.31
C GLU A 169 8.05 -6.59 9.11
N ALA A 170 8.55 -6.93 7.91
CA ALA A 170 8.21 -6.22 6.68
C ALA A 170 6.72 -6.40 6.28
N ALA A 171 6.22 -7.64 6.28
CA ALA A 171 4.81 -7.94 6.03
C ALA A 171 3.88 -7.28 7.07
N ARG A 172 4.28 -7.31 8.35
CA ARG A 172 3.59 -6.65 9.47
C ARG A 172 3.54 -5.14 9.29
N ARG A 173 4.63 -4.49 8.86
CA ARG A 173 4.63 -3.04 8.54
C ARG A 173 3.67 -2.69 7.41
N LEU A 174 3.62 -3.51 6.36
CA LEU A 174 2.69 -3.33 5.24
C LEU A 174 1.23 -3.49 5.72
N PHE A 175 0.93 -4.53 6.52
CA PHE A 175 -0.40 -4.75 7.08
C PHE A 175 -0.85 -3.59 7.99
N ILE A 176 0.01 -3.13 8.90
CA ILE A 176 -0.26 -1.97 9.78
C ILE A 176 -0.52 -0.69 8.95
N LYS A 177 0.27 -0.44 7.90
CA LYS A 177 0.05 0.75 7.06
C LYS A 177 -1.26 0.63 6.26
N LYS A 178 -1.63 -0.58 5.82
CA LYS A 178 -2.91 -0.86 5.16
C LYS A 178 -4.09 -0.64 6.11
N THR A 179 -4.11 -1.23 7.30
CA THR A 179 -5.22 -1.04 8.25
C THR A 179 -5.36 0.41 8.70
N GLN A 180 -4.25 1.13 8.87
CA GLN A 180 -4.28 2.57 9.16
C GLN A 180 -4.84 3.42 8.01
N LEU A 181 -4.64 3.01 6.75
CA LEU A 181 -5.24 3.68 5.59
C LEU A 181 -6.74 3.36 5.49
N GLU A 182 -7.13 2.10 5.68
CA GLU A 182 -8.54 1.66 5.70
C GLU A 182 -9.34 2.34 6.82
N ALA A 183 -8.75 2.52 8.00
CA ALA A 183 -9.38 3.20 9.14
C ALA A 183 -9.26 4.74 9.11
N GLY A 184 -8.61 5.33 8.10
CA GLY A 184 -8.35 6.77 8.04
C GLY A 184 -7.43 7.33 9.15
N THR A 185 -6.84 6.46 9.97
CA THR A 185 -5.97 6.83 11.10
C THR A 185 -4.51 7.08 10.69
N ALA A 186 -4.15 6.73 9.45
CA ALA A 186 -2.81 6.90 8.88
C ALA A 186 -2.26 8.32 9.05
N ALA A 187 -1.16 8.41 9.79
CA ALA A 187 -0.33 9.61 9.86
C ALA A 187 0.94 9.45 9.01
N ASP A 188 1.40 10.57 8.46
CA ASP A 188 2.71 10.68 7.82
C ASP A 188 3.82 10.78 8.88
N ARG A 189 5.02 10.38 8.49
CA ARG A 189 6.24 10.61 9.28
C ARG A 189 6.99 11.80 8.71
N ILE A 190 7.56 12.64 9.58
CA ILE A 190 8.53 13.64 9.16
C ILE A 190 9.76 12.93 8.58
N PRO A 191 10.23 13.29 7.36
CA PRO A 191 11.40 12.66 6.75
C PRO A 191 12.66 12.77 7.62
N LEU A 192 13.46 11.69 7.68
CA LEU A 192 14.65 11.62 8.54
C LEU A 192 15.67 12.74 8.24
N HIS A 193 15.86 13.10 6.97
CA HIS A 193 16.75 14.20 6.57
C HIS A 193 16.38 15.53 7.25
N ARG A 194 15.11 15.77 7.58
CA ARG A 194 14.66 17.03 8.19
C ARG A 194 15.06 17.13 9.66
N TRP A 195 15.28 16.01 10.35
CA TRP A 195 15.82 15.99 11.71
C TRP A 195 17.30 16.38 11.73
N ILE A 196 18.05 16.00 10.69
CA ILE A 196 19.47 16.33 10.52
C ILE A 196 19.65 17.78 10.04
N LEU A 197 18.90 18.18 9.01
CA LEU A 197 19.02 19.50 8.36
C LEU A 197 18.36 20.65 9.14
N ALA A 198 17.43 20.35 10.05
CA ALA A 198 16.71 21.37 10.82
C ALA A 198 16.42 20.91 12.27
N PRO A 199 17.46 20.62 13.07
CA PRO A 199 17.32 19.93 14.37
C PRO A 199 16.52 20.71 15.41
N VAL A 200 16.48 22.05 15.34
CA VAL A 200 15.69 22.90 16.26
C VAL A 200 14.25 23.13 15.76
N ALA A 201 14.07 23.29 14.45
CA ALA A 201 12.74 23.56 13.87
C ALA A 201 11.88 22.30 13.78
N THR A 202 12.48 21.13 13.56
CA THR A 202 11.76 19.87 13.36
C THR A 202 11.02 19.37 14.62
N PRO A 203 11.58 19.42 15.85
CA PRO A 203 10.83 19.15 17.08
C PRO A 203 9.63 20.10 17.28
N ARG A 204 9.78 21.39 16.97
CA ARG A 204 8.67 22.38 17.07
C ARG A 204 7.56 22.08 16.05
N PHE A 205 7.94 21.73 14.82
CA PHE A 205 7.04 21.28 13.75
C PHE A 205 6.32 19.98 14.14
N TYR A 206 7.04 18.98 14.68
CA TYR A 206 6.48 17.73 15.19
C TYR A 206 5.48 17.96 16.32
N ARG A 207 5.82 18.80 17.32
CA ARG A 207 4.93 19.15 18.42
C ARG A 207 3.63 19.78 17.92
N ARG A 208 3.70 20.75 16.99
CA ARG A 208 2.50 21.39 16.41
C ARG A 208 1.65 20.38 15.63
N MET A 209 2.29 19.53 14.82
CA MET A 209 1.64 18.46 14.04
C MET A 209 0.91 17.45 14.94
N ARG A 210 1.52 17.05 16.07
CA ARG A 210 0.95 16.05 16.99
C ARG A 210 -0.12 16.60 17.93
N LEU A 211 0.04 17.82 18.46
CA LEU A 211 -0.96 18.42 19.36
C LEU A 211 -2.26 18.76 18.63
N HIS A 212 -2.16 19.27 17.40
CA HIS A 212 -3.32 19.77 16.64
C HIS A 212 -3.89 18.73 15.66
N GLY A 213 -3.59 17.45 15.86
CA GLY A 213 -4.17 16.34 15.10
C GLY A 213 -3.82 16.27 13.61
N ILE A 214 -2.86 17.08 13.14
CA ILE A 214 -2.52 17.20 11.71
C ILE A 214 -1.80 15.92 11.25
N ARG A 215 -2.53 15.03 10.58
CA ARG A 215 -2.01 13.71 10.19
C ARG A 215 -1.06 13.76 8.99
N SER A 216 -1.18 14.75 8.10
CA SER A 216 -0.38 14.80 6.86
C SER A 216 0.84 15.72 6.96
N TYR A 217 1.99 15.24 6.48
CA TYR A 217 3.24 16.01 6.43
C TYR A 217 3.20 17.10 5.34
N PRO A 218 2.81 16.82 4.08
CA PRO A 218 2.57 17.85 3.07
C PRO A 218 1.57 18.94 3.50
N GLU A 219 0.55 18.59 4.29
CA GLU A 219 -0.40 19.57 4.81
C GLU A 219 0.24 20.51 5.85
N MET A 220 0.99 19.97 6.82
CA MET A 220 1.73 20.78 7.78
C MET A 220 2.83 21.62 7.11
N ILE A 221 3.41 21.15 5.99
CA ILE A 221 4.29 21.96 5.15
C ILE A 221 3.54 23.15 4.55
N ARG A 222 2.37 22.94 3.92
CA ARG A 222 1.55 24.03 3.37
C ARG A 222 1.16 25.04 4.44
N ARG A 223 0.59 24.60 5.57
CA ARG A 223 0.23 25.49 6.69
C ARG A 223 1.40 26.37 7.16
N GLN A 224 2.64 25.87 7.10
CA GLN A 224 3.83 26.65 7.42
C GLN A 224 4.29 27.55 6.26
N GLN A 225 4.11 27.15 5.00
CA GLN A 225 4.37 27.99 3.83
C GLN A 225 3.38 29.14 3.73
N ASP A 226 2.08 28.87 3.91
CA ASP A 226 0.99 29.86 3.92
C ASP A 226 1.26 30.94 4.97
N LEU A 227 1.64 30.52 6.18
CA LEU A 227 1.98 31.44 7.28
C LEU A 227 3.20 32.30 6.94
N THR A 228 4.29 31.69 6.45
CA THR A 228 5.49 32.45 6.04
C THR A 228 5.19 33.41 4.89
N ALA A 229 4.38 33.01 3.90
CA ALA A 229 4.00 33.86 2.78
C ALA A 229 3.14 35.05 3.25
N TYR A 230 2.22 34.83 4.18
CA TYR A 230 1.42 35.87 4.79
C TYR A 230 2.26 36.83 5.66
N GLU A 231 3.23 36.32 6.44
CA GLU A 231 4.20 37.14 7.19
C GLU A 231 4.99 38.09 6.27
N GLN A 232 5.47 37.59 5.13
CA GLN A 232 6.21 38.39 4.15
C GLN A 232 5.31 39.38 3.39
N TRP A 233 4.07 39.01 3.09
CA TRP A 233 3.07 39.94 2.55
C TRP A 233 2.78 41.09 3.50
N LEU A 234 2.63 40.80 4.80
CA LEU A 234 2.33 41.79 5.83
C LEU A 234 3.52 42.73 6.06
N LYS A 235 4.76 42.18 6.14
CA LYS A 235 6.00 42.98 6.14
C LYS A 235 6.12 43.89 4.93
N ARG A 236 5.78 43.41 3.72
CA ARG A 236 5.78 44.22 2.50
C ARG A 236 4.71 45.33 2.52
N LYS A 237 3.56 45.09 3.16
CA LYS A 237 2.45 46.06 3.24
C LYS A 237 2.69 47.16 4.30
N HIS A 238 3.25 46.81 5.47
CA HIS A 238 3.39 47.74 6.61
C HIS A 238 4.85 48.17 6.89
N GLY A 239 5.82 47.61 6.18
CA GLY A 239 7.27 47.78 6.41
C GLY A 239 7.80 46.94 7.57
N ASP A 240 7.02 46.79 8.65
CA ASP A 240 7.28 45.91 9.78
C ASP A 240 5.97 45.34 10.35
N LEU A 241 6.05 44.17 10.99
CA LEU A 241 4.91 43.50 11.62
C LEU A 241 4.30 44.31 12.77
N SER A 242 5.09 45.15 13.47
CA SER A 242 4.61 45.99 14.57
C SER A 242 3.56 47.04 14.17
N LYS A 243 3.34 47.24 12.87
CA LYS A 243 2.43 48.25 12.28
C LYS A 243 1.19 47.64 11.61
N ALA A 244 0.99 46.33 11.71
CA ALA A 244 -0.23 45.65 11.27
C ALA A 244 -1.33 45.73 12.35
N SER A 245 -2.61 45.58 11.97
CA SER A 245 -3.68 45.49 12.98
C SER A 245 -3.62 44.16 13.76
N GLU A 246 -4.34 44.09 14.88
CA GLU A 246 -4.44 42.85 15.66
C GLU A 246 -5.10 41.72 14.85
N ASP A 247 -6.13 42.03 14.05
CA ASP A 247 -6.79 41.09 13.12
C ASP A 247 -5.84 40.61 12.00
N GLU A 248 -4.96 41.48 11.51
CA GLU A 248 -3.93 41.12 10.55
C GLU A 248 -2.80 40.28 11.18
N LEU A 249 -2.56 40.42 12.49
CA LEU A 249 -1.62 39.58 13.23
C LEU A 249 -2.27 38.28 13.74
N LEU A 250 -3.59 38.15 13.66
CA LEU A 250 -4.35 37.00 14.13
C LEU A 250 -3.90 35.65 13.50
N PRO A 251 -3.48 35.56 12.22
CA PRO A 251 -2.86 34.36 11.68
C PRO A 251 -1.57 33.93 12.41
N MET A 252 -0.77 34.88 12.91
CA MET A 252 0.47 34.58 13.64
C MET A 252 0.19 34.03 15.03
N THR A 253 -0.78 34.61 15.74
CA THR A 253 -1.17 34.20 17.10
C THR A 253 -1.95 32.87 17.06
N MET A 254 -2.87 32.69 16.10
CA MET A 254 -3.70 31.50 15.99
C MET A 254 -2.99 30.29 15.36
N ALA A 255 -1.91 30.49 14.59
CA ALA A 255 -1.07 29.38 14.12
C ALA A 255 -0.35 28.62 15.25
N ALA A 256 -0.19 29.22 16.44
CA ALA A 256 0.25 28.50 17.64
C ALA A 256 -0.81 27.48 18.11
N HIS A 257 -2.09 27.82 17.94
CA HIS A 257 -3.28 27.05 18.32
C HIS A 257 -3.79 26.11 17.21
N GLY A 258 -3.10 26.05 16.06
CA GLY A 258 -3.36 25.07 15.01
C GLY A 258 -4.26 25.54 13.87
N TYR A 259 -4.76 26.78 13.93
CA TYR A 259 -5.54 27.39 12.85
C TYR A 259 -4.69 27.55 11.58
N THR A 260 -5.33 27.52 10.41
CA THR A 260 -4.72 27.99 9.15
C THR A 260 -4.86 29.51 9.02
N VAL A 261 -4.10 30.12 8.10
CA VAL A 261 -4.19 31.57 7.81
C VAL A 261 -5.63 31.96 7.43
N ALA A 262 -6.27 31.18 6.55
CA ALA A 262 -7.66 31.42 6.13
C ALA A 262 -8.67 31.25 7.28
N GLN A 263 -8.47 30.30 8.19
CA GLN A 263 -9.34 30.14 9.37
C GLN A 263 -9.17 31.31 10.34
N ALA A 264 -7.94 31.79 10.54
CA ALA A 264 -7.67 32.92 11.43
C ALA A 264 -8.25 34.24 10.89
N LEU A 265 -8.11 34.51 9.58
CA LEU A 265 -8.66 35.70 8.94
C LEU A 265 -10.20 35.72 8.90
N ALA A 266 -10.85 34.56 9.00
CA ALA A 266 -12.31 34.46 9.06
C ALA A 266 -12.90 34.64 10.48
N LEU A 267 -12.08 34.64 11.53
CA LEU A 267 -12.57 34.73 12.92
C LEU A 267 -13.25 36.07 13.25
N PRO A 268 -12.73 37.26 12.86
CA PRO A 268 -13.38 38.53 13.19
C PRO A 268 -14.77 38.62 12.54
N GLU A 269 -14.88 38.37 11.24
CA GLU A 269 -16.15 38.39 10.50
C GLU A 269 -17.16 37.35 11.05
N GLN A 270 -16.69 36.19 11.53
CA GLN A 270 -17.55 35.22 12.21
C GLN A 270 -18.06 35.74 13.56
N GLN A 271 -17.18 36.36 14.37
CA GLN A 271 -17.55 36.91 15.67
C GLN A 271 -18.47 38.13 15.55
N GLU A 272 -18.29 38.96 14.52
CA GLU A 272 -19.19 40.07 14.17
C GLU A 272 -20.59 39.54 13.82
N ARG A 273 -20.70 38.59 12.87
CA ARG A 273 -21.98 37.97 12.50
C ARG A 273 -22.65 37.24 13.68
N GLU A 274 -21.87 36.60 14.56
CA GLU A 274 -22.38 36.01 15.80
C GLU A 274 -22.82 37.07 16.82
N ALA A 275 -22.22 38.27 16.83
CA ALA A 275 -22.66 39.39 17.65
C ALA A 275 -23.93 40.06 17.10
N GLU A 276 -24.02 40.25 15.77
CA GLU A 276 -25.22 40.73 15.07
C GLU A 276 -26.41 39.79 15.31
N ALA A 277 -26.25 38.48 15.13
CA ALA A 277 -27.30 37.50 15.39
C ALA A 277 -27.78 37.51 16.85
N ARG A 278 -26.86 37.70 17.82
CA ARG A 278 -27.21 37.88 19.24
C ARG A 278 -27.89 39.21 19.53
N ALA A 279 -27.55 40.29 18.80
CA ALA A 279 -28.20 41.58 18.90
C ALA A 279 -29.62 41.54 18.33
N GLU A 280 -29.83 40.95 17.15
CA GLU A 280 -31.17 40.69 16.59
C GLU A 280 -32.02 39.84 17.54
N GLU A 281 -31.48 38.76 18.10
CA GLU A 281 -32.24 37.93 19.02
C GLU A 281 -32.61 38.70 20.30
N ALA A 282 -31.69 39.51 20.82
CA ALA A 282 -31.95 40.39 21.96
C ALA A 282 -32.99 41.48 21.65
N GLU A 283 -33.03 42.02 20.42
CA GLU A 283 -34.06 42.95 19.97
C GLU A 283 -35.43 42.28 19.87
N ARG A 284 -35.52 41.15 19.16
CA ARG A 284 -36.78 40.36 19.04
C ARG A 284 -37.35 40.03 20.42
N ARG A 285 -36.51 39.55 21.34
CA ARG A 285 -36.89 39.28 22.75
C ARG A 285 -37.38 40.53 23.49
N ARG A 286 -36.87 41.73 23.18
CA ARG A 286 -37.35 43.02 23.73
C ARG A 286 -38.70 43.43 23.14
N LEU A 287 -38.85 43.34 21.82
CA LEU A 287 -40.12 43.63 21.13
C LEU A 287 -41.22 42.69 21.62
N ASP A 288 -40.98 41.38 21.69
CA ASP A 288 -41.90 40.39 22.25
C ASP A 288 -42.29 40.72 23.70
N ALA A 289 -41.36 41.23 24.50
CA ALA A 289 -41.63 41.65 25.88
C ALA A 289 -42.44 42.95 25.96
N GLN A 290 -42.23 43.88 25.02
CA GLN A 290 -43.00 45.12 24.91
C GLN A 290 -44.43 44.85 24.45
N THR A 291 -44.63 44.07 23.38
CA THR A 291 -45.96 43.66 22.90
C THR A 291 -46.76 42.93 23.98
N ARG A 292 -46.12 42.03 24.75
CA ARG A 292 -46.79 41.37 25.90
C ARG A 292 -47.16 42.34 27.02
N ARG A 293 -46.37 43.39 27.27
CA ARG A 293 -46.70 44.43 28.27
C ARG A 293 -47.88 45.30 27.81
N GLU A 294 -47.87 45.77 26.58
CA GLU A 294 -48.94 46.60 26.02
C GLU A 294 -50.27 45.85 25.95
N LEU A 295 -50.24 44.58 25.53
CA LEU A 295 -51.42 43.73 25.46
C LEU A 295 -51.98 43.44 26.87
N ALA A 296 -51.11 43.23 27.86
CA ALA A 296 -51.52 43.11 29.26
C ALA A 296 -52.09 44.42 29.85
N GLN A 297 -51.57 45.59 29.45
CA GLN A 297 -52.11 46.89 29.83
C GLN A 297 -53.51 47.11 29.26
N LYS A 298 -53.71 46.88 27.95
CA LYS A 298 -55.03 46.98 27.30
C LYS A 298 -56.05 46.00 27.91
N GLN A 299 -55.62 44.79 28.27
CA GLN A 299 -56.44 43.82 29.03
C GLN A 299 -56.72 44.24 30.47
N ALA A 300 -55.95 45.15 31.08
CA ALA A 300 -56.23 45.70 32.41
C ALA A 300 -57.14 46.93 32.33
N GLU A 301 -56.99 47.74 31.28
CA GLU A 301 -57.82 48.91 30.98
C GLU A 301 -59.26 48.52 30.61
N ALA A 302 -59.44 47.53 29.72
CA ALA A 302 -60.77 46.99 29.39
C ALA A 302 -61.54 46.52 30.64
N ARG A 303 -60.88 45.77 31.53
CA ARG A 303 -61.46 45.30 32.80
C ARG A 303 -61.75 46.40 33.83
N ARG A 304 -61.15 47.60 33.67
CA ARG A 304 -61.57 48.78 34.45
C ARG A 304 -62.84 49.39 33.89
N LEU A 305 -62.89 49.62 32.57
CA LEU A 305 -64.06 50.18 31.90
C LEU A 305 -65.31 49.29 32.08
N GLU A 306 -65.15 47.96 32.08
CA GLU A 306 -66.21 47.01 32.43
C GLU A 306 -66.71 47.23 33.88
N ALA A 307 -65.81 47.31 34.86
CA ALA A 307 -66.16 47.48 36.28
C ALA A 307 -66.72 48.88 36.61
N ASP A 308 -66.20 49.93 35.98
CA ASP A 308 -66.70 51.30 36.11
C ASP A 308 -68.12 51.41 35.51
N GLY A 309 -68.36 50.75 34.37
CA GLY A 309 -69.69 50.62 33.78
C GLY A 309 -70.68 49.88 34.69
N GLU A 310 -70.28 48.76 35.29
CA GLU A 310 -71.11 48.05 36.29
C GLU A 310 -71.46 48.98 37.48
N LEU A 311 -70.48 49.70 38.03
CA LEU A 311 -70.66 50.69 39.10
C LEU A 311 -71.60 51.83 38.71
N GLU A 312 -71.54 52.32 37.48
CA GLU A 312 -72.43 53.39 37.01
C GLU A 312 -73.87 52.90 36.83
N THR A 313 -74.10 51.65 36.37
CA THR A 313 -75.46 51.07 36.39
C THR A 313 -75.98 50.87 37.81
N VAL A 314 -75.10 50.68 38.81
CA VAL A 314 -75.48 50.61 40.23
C VAL A 314 -75.84 52.00 40.77
N ARG A 315 -75.08 53.05 40.44
CA ARG A 315 -75.43 54.44 40.81
C ARG A 315 -76.75 54.90 40.22
N ALA A 316 -76.96 54.70 38.92
CA ALA A 316 -78.22 55.05 38.25
C ALA A 316 -79.44 54.32 38.85
N ARG A 317 -79.23 53.13 39.43
CA ARG A 317 -80.25 52.34 40.14
C ARG A 317 -80.50 52.81 41.58
N VAL A 318 -79.62 53.62 42.16
CA VAL A 318 -79.70 54.15 43.53
C VAL A 318 -80.19 55.61 43.55
N GLU A 319 -79.76 56.45 42.61
CA GLU A 319 -80.14 57.88 42.55
C GLU A 319 -81.54 58.11 41.95
N GLY A 320 -82.19 57.05 41.45
CA GLY A 320 -83.51 57.08 40.83
C GLY A 320 -84.71 57.29 41.77
N THR A 321 -84.65 58.19 42.76
CA THR A 321 -85.79 58.50 43.66
C THR A 321 -86.07 60.00 43.86
N THR A 322 -87.28 60.39 43.46
CA THR A 322 -88.06 61.54 43.99
C THR A 322 -87.64 62.99 43.64
N ALA A 323 -87.93 63.37 42.38
CA ALA A 323 -88.83 64.47 42.00
C ALA A 323 -88.60 65.97 42.38
N GLN A 324 -88.99 66.82 41.41
CA GLN A 324 -89.43 68.24 41.50
C GLN A 324 -88.43 69.37 41.84
N ALA A 325 -88.04 70.11 40.79
CA ALA A 325 -87.69 71.55 40.87
C ALA A 325 -88.06 72.36 39.60
N ARG A 326 -89.11 71.96 38.85
CA ARG A 326 -89.61 72.70 37.67
C ARG A 326 -90.64 73.77 38.09
N ALA A 327 -90.28 75.05 38.16
CA ALA A 327 -91.24 76.12 38.50
C ALA A 327 -91.09 77.50 37.81
N HIS A 328 -89.90 78.10 37.72
CA HIS A 328 -89.81 79.57 37.50
C HIS A 328 -88.96 80.12 36.34
N ALA A 329 -88.21 79.31 35.58
CA ALA A 329 -87.48 79.80 34.39
C ALA A 329 -88.35 79.92 33.10
N ARG A 330 -89.58 79.39 33.14
CA ARG A 330 -90.43 79.13 31.95
C ARG A 330 -91.00 80.36 31.23
N ALA A 331 -90.80 81.58 31.74
CA ALA A 331 -91.34 82.81 31.15
C ALA A 331 -90.35 83.57 30.24
N GLN A 332 -89.04 83.34 30.41
CA GLN A 332 -88.00 83.91 29.53
C GLN A 332 -87.42 82.89 28.55
N ALA A 333 -87.56 81.59 28.86
CA ALA A 333 -87.15 80.51 27.97
C ALA A 333 -87.81 80.62 26.58
N SER A 334 -89.13 80.82 26.48
CA SER A 334 -89.90 80.76 25.22
C SER A 334 -89.69 81.90 24.21
N ALA A 335 -88.77 82.82 24.49
CA ALA A 335 -88.21 83.77 23.54
C ALA A 335 -86.80 83.37 23.06
N ALA A 336 -85.99 82.76 23.94
CA ALA A 336 -84.69 82.19 23.61
C ALA A 336 -84.82 80.85 22.88
N GLU A 337 -85.75 79.98 23.31
CA GLU A 337 -86.07 78.68 22.71
C GLU A 337 -86.31 78.82 21.21
N ARG A 338 -87.13 79.77 20.74
CA ARG A 338 -87.41 79.95 19.30
C ARG A 338 -86.29 80.59 18.47
N ALA A 339 -85.23 81.10 19.10
CA ALA A 339 -83.99 81.48 18.42
C ALA A 339 -83.01 80.29 18.41
N ALA A 340 -82.86 79.64 19.56
CA ALA A 340 -82.04 78.45 19.75
C ALA A 340 -82.51 77.29 18.86
N GLU A 341 -83.81 77.01 18.75
CA GLU A 341 -84.38 75.95 17.90
C GLU A 341 -83.97 76.10 16.42
N LEU A 342 -83.87 77.33 15.91
CA LEU A 342 -83.45 77.60 14.53
C LEU A 342 -81.93 77.46 14.34
N GLU A 343 -81.15 77.88 15.34
CA GLU A 343 -79.69 77.78 15.32
C GLU A 343 -79.22 76.33 15.59
N GLU A 344 -79.93 75.60 16.46
CA GLU A 344 -79.78 74.18 16.76
C GLU A 344 -80.12 73.31 15.54
N GLN A 345 -81.23 73.58 14.83
CA GLN A 345 -81.56 72.88 13.57
C GLN A 345 -80.52 73.15 12.46
N ALA A 346 -79.96 74.36 12.39
CA ALA A 346 -78.89 74.69 11.45
C ALA A 346 -77.56 73.99 11.82
N LEU A 347 -77.22 73.92 13.11
CA LEU A 347 -76.03 73.23 13.60
C LEU A 347 -76.16 71.70 13.51
N GLU A 348 -77.31 71.13 13.83
CA GLU A 348 -77.60 69.69 13.72
C GLU A 348 -77.49 69.24 12.25
N THR A 349 -78.11 69.98 11.32
CA THR A 349 -78.00 69.66 9.89
C THR A 349 -76.58 69.83 9.35
N ALA A 350 -75.82 70.82 9.83
CA ALA A 350 -74.41 70.99 9.49
C ALA A 350 -73.52 69.86 10.05
N VAL A 351 -73.71 69.45 11.30
CA VAL A 351 -72.97 68.34 11.94
C VAL A 351 -73.29 67.01 11.29
N ILE A 352 -74.56 66.75 10.95
CA ILE A 352 -74.96 65.54 10.20
C ILE A 352 -74.35 65.54 8.78
N ALA A 353 -74.26 66.69 8.12
CA ALA A 353 -73.61 66.81 6.82
C ALA A 353 -72.09 66.56 6.91
N GLU A 354 -71.41 67.12 7.92
CA GLU A 354 -69.97 66.92 8.12
C GLU A 354 -69.66 65.47 8.53
N ALA A 355 -70.45 64.87 9.42
CA ALA A 355 -70.30 63.47 9.82
C ALA A 355 -70.37 62.53 8.60
N ARG A 356 -71.39 62.69 7.75
CA ARG A 356 -71.52 61.93 6.49
C ARG A 356 -70.39 62.20 5.51
N ALA A 357 -69.87 63.42 5.44
CA ALA A 357 -68.73 63.75 4.58
C ALA A 357 -67.43 63.08 5.06
N ARG A 358 -67.20 63.04 6.39
CA ARG A 358 -66.06 62.35 7.02
C ARG A 358 -66.17 60.83 6.88
N GLU A 359 -67.35 60.25 7.08
CA GLU A 359 -67.64 58.83 6.91
C GLU A 359 -67.38 58.39 5.45
N ALA A 360 -67.98 59.10 4.48
CA ALA A 360 -67.74 58.84 3.06
C ALA A 360 -66.28 59.10 2.62
N ALA A 361 -65.50 59.91 3.35
CA ALA A 361 -64.05 60.05 3.11
C ALA A 361 -63.28 58.83 3.64
N ALA A 362 -63.59 58.39 4.87
CA ALA A 362 -62.98 57.21 5.50
C ALA A 362 -63.28 55.93 4.71
N GLU A 363 -64.50 55.73 4.20
CA GLU A 363 -64.83 54.58 3.35
C GLU A 363 -64.00 54.55 2.06
N ARG A 364 -63.83 55.71 1.40
CA ARG A 364 -63.01 55.83 0.17
C ARG A 364 -61.54 55.55 0.44
N GLN A 365 -60.98 56.07 1.53
CA GLN A 365 -59.61 55.77 1.93
C GLN A 365 -59.45 54.27 2.25
N ALA A 366 -60.37 53.69 3.03
CA ALA A 366 -60.37 52.26 3.34
C ALA A 366 -60.57 51.37 2.09
N SER A 367 -61.21 51.85 1.02
CA SER A 367 -61.25 51.15 -0.28
C SER A 367 -59.89 51.20 -0.97
N GLN A 368 -59.28 52.39 -1.07
CA GLN A 368 -57.97 52.59 -1.69
C GLN A 368 -56.86 51.79 -0.98
N GLU A 369 -56.88 51.71 0.35
CA GLU A 369 -55.95 50.88 1.14
C GLU A 369 -56.14 49.38 0.88
N ARG A 370 -57.39 48.91 0.72
CA ARG A 370 -57.70 47.52 0.33
C ARG A 370 -57.24 47.20 -1.09
N GLU A 371 -57.46 48.11 -2.05
CA GLU A 371 -57.01 47.97 -3.43
C GLU A 371 -55.48 48.00 -3.53
N ALA A 372 -54.81 48.92 -2.84
CA ALA A 372 -53.36 49.01 -2.78
C ALA A 372 -52.72 47.75 -2.18
N LYS A 373 -53.32 47.21 -1.10
CA LYS A 373 -52.89 45.95 -0.51
C LYS A 373 -53.08 44.77 -1.47
N ALA A 374 -54.26 44.59 -2.06
CA ALA A 374 -54.50 43.54 -3.05
C ALA A 374 -53.54 43.63 -4.25
N ALA A 375 -53.22 44.85 -4.71
CA ALA A 375 -52.25 45.09 -5.77
C ALA A 375 -50.78 44.87 -5.35
N ALA A 376 -50.47 44.82 -4.05
CA ALA A 376 -49.17 44.43 -3.52
C ALA A 376 -49.09 42.89 -3.36
N ASP A 377 -50.11 42.27 -2.77
CA ASP A 377 -50.23 40.82 -2.59
C ASP A 377 -50.16 40.09 -3.94
N ALA A 378 -50.83 40.62 -4.98
CA ALA A 378 -50.75 40.09 -6.34
C ALA A 378 -49.32 40.16 -6.95
N ARG A 379 -48.56 41.23 -6.67
CA ARG A 379 -47.17 41.38 -7.12
C ARG A 379 -46.23 40.43 -6.38
N ALA A 380 -46.45 40.20 -5.09
CA ALA A 380 -45.70 39.22 -4.30
C ALA A 380 -45.91 37.79 -4.84
N ALA A 381 -47.17 37.40 -5.10
CA ALA A 381 -47.51 36.09 -5.65
C ALA A 381 -46.90 35.85 -7.05
N GLU A 382 -46.83 36.88 -7.90
CA GLU A 382 -46.21 36.78 -9.23
C GLU A 382 -44.68 36.64 -9.14
N LEU A 383 -44.02 37.41 -8.26
CA LEU A 383 -42.58 37.25 -8.00
C LEU A 383 -42.24 35.86 -7.42
N GLU A 384 -43.10 35.31 -6.56
CA GLU A 384 -42.94 33.96 -6.03
C GLU A 384 -43.10 32.88 -7.11
N ARG A 385 -44.05 33.02 -8.04
CA ARG A 385 -44.19 32.15 -9.22
C ARG A 385 -42.93 32.17 -10.08
N GLN A 386 -42.42 33.35 -10.42
CA GLN A 386 -41.19 33.48 -11.21
C GLN A 386 -39.95 32.91 -10.48
N ALA A 387 -39.92 32.99 -9.14
CA ALA A 387 -38.90 32.32 -8.34
C ALA A 387 -39.07 30.79 -8.36
N ALA A 388 -40.30 30.27 -8.31
CA ALA A 388 -40.59 28.84 -8.39
C ALA A 388 -40.23 28.26 -9.77
N GLU A 389 -40.54 28.95 -10.87
CA GLU A 389 -40.12 28.52 -12.22
C GLU A 389 -38.59 28.50 -12.37
N LYS A 390 -37.88 29.54 -11.90
CA LYS A 390 -36.42 29.55 -11.93
C LYS A 390 -35.80 28.42 -11.10
N ARG A 391 -36.37 28.08 -9.94
CA ARG A 391 -35.96 26.90 -9.14
C ARG A 391 -36.22 25.59 -9.90
N LYS A 392 -37.36 25.47 -10.59
CA LYS A 392 -37.69 24.28 -11.39
C LYS A 392 -36.72 24.10 -12.57
N LEU A 393 -36.45 25.15 -13.33
CA LEU A 393 -35.51 25.13 -14.46
C LEU A 393 -34.08 24.79 -14.00
N ALA A 394 -33.63 25.33 -12.86
CA ALA A 394 -32.35 24.95 -12.27
C ALA A 394 -32.31 23.46 -11.89
N ALA A 395 -33.35 22.95 -11.20
CA ALA A 395 -33.44 21.54 -10.82
C ALA A 395 -33.56 20.57 -12.02
N GLU A 396 -34.11 21.02 -13.15
CA GLU A 396 -34.13 20.26 -14.40
C GLU A 396 -32.76 20.26 -15.08
N ALA A 397 -32.04 21.39 -15.11
CA ALA A 397 -30.67 21.46 -15.60
C ALA A 397 -29.68 20.61 -14.77
N ASP A 398 -29.78 20.66 -13.43
CA ASP A 398 -28.96 19.84 -12.53
C ASP A 398 -29.19 18.33 -12.77
N ARG A 399 -30.44 17.92 -13.03
CA ARG A 399 -30.78 16.52 -13.36
C ARG A 399 -30.15 16.06 -14.67
N VAL A 400 -30.17 16.90 -15.71
CA VAL A 400 -29.52 16.60 -16.99
C VAL A 400 -28.00 16.47 -16.79
N ALA A 401 -27.36 17.41 -16.11
CA ALA A 401 -25.92 17.38 -15.85
C ALA A 401 -25.48 16.13 -15.04
N VAL A 402 -26.30 15.68 -14.07
CA VAL A 402 -26.05 14.44 -13.33
C VAL A 402 -26.22 13.21 -14.23
N ALA A 403 -27.23 13.17 -15.10
CA ALA A 403 -27.43 12.05 -16.03
C ALA A 403 -26.30 11.94 -17.07
N GLU A 404 -25.85 13.08 -17.62
CA GLU A 404 -24.70 13.12 -18.55
C GLU A 404 -23.40 12.66 -17.87
N ALA A 405 -23.14 13.10 -16.63
CA ALA A 405 -21.98 12.66 -15.87
C ALA A 405 -21.98 11.14 -15.62
N GLN A 406 -23.15 10.55 -15.30
CA GLN A 406 -23.31 9.10 -15.13
C GLN A 406 -23.16 8.32 -16.44
N ALA A 407 -23.63 8.88 -17.57
CA ALA A 407 -23.40 8.29 -18.90
C ALA A 407 -21.90 8.26 -19.26
N VAL A 408 -21.15 9.34 -19.00
CA VAL A 408 -19.70 9.38 -19.23
C VAL A 408 -18.96 8.40 -18.31
N GLU A 409 -19.26 8.37 -17.00
CA GLU A 409 -18.62 7.46 -16.05
C GLU A 409 -18.87 5.98 -16.41
N THR A 410 -20.09 5.63 -16.84
CA THR A 410 -20.37 4.25 -17.27
C THR A 410 -19.67 3.83 -18.56
N VAL A 411 -19.46 4.76 -19.51
CA VAL A 411 -18.62 4.51 -20.70
C VAL A 411 -17.14 4.34 -20.33
N GLU A 412 -16.57 5.22 -19.50
CA GLU A 412 -15.18 5.08 -19.03
C GLU A 412 -14.96 3.73 -18.31
N ILE A 413 -15.92 3.29 -17.49
CA ILE A 413 -15.88 1.99 -16.80
C ILE A 413 -15.95 0.82 -17.80
N ALA A 414 -16.73 0.93 -18.88
CA ALA A 414 -16.81 -0.09 -19.92
C ALA A 414 -15.49 -0.22 -20.70
N GLU A 415 -14.90 0.89 -21.13
CA GLU A 415 -13.61 0.92 -21.82
C GLU A 415 -12.45 0.45 -20.92
N ALA A 416 -12.50 0.77 -19.63
CA ALA A 416 -11.51 0.29 -18.65
C ALA A 416 -11.60 -1.24 -18.48
N ARG A 417 -12.81 -1.81 -18.50
CA ARG A 417 -13.03 -3.27 -18.46
C ARG A 417 -12.56 -3.97 -19.73
N GLN A 418 -12.78 -3.38 -20.91
CA GLN A 418 -12.27 -3.94 -22.17
C GLN A 418 -10.74 -3.97 -22.19
N ARG A 419 -10.08 -2.85 -21.87
CA ARG A 419 -8.61 -2.77 -21.79
C ARG A 419 -8.00 -3.69 -20.73
N ALA A 420 -8.72 -3.96 -19.64
CA ALA A 420 -8.33 -4.98 -18.66
C ALA A 420 -8.43 -6.41 -19.25
N ALA A 421 -9.55 -6.75 -19.89
CA ALA A 421 -9.73 -8.07 -20.51
C ALA A 421 -8.73 -8.35 -21.65
N GLU A 422 -8.35 -7.34 -22.42
CA GLU A 422 -7.27 -7.43 -23.43
C GLU A 422 -5.90 -7.62 -22.78
N ALA A 423 -5.60 -6.86 -21.72
CA ALA A 423 -4.38 -7.00 -20.93
C ALA A 423 -4.21 -8.39 -20.31
N ASP A 424 -5.31 -8.98 -19.80
CA ASP A 424 -5.32 -10.30 -19.19
C ASP A 424 -5.18 -11.42 -20.23
N ARG A 425 -5.76 -11.26 -21.43
CA ARG A 425 -5.53 -12.17 -22.58
C ARG A 425 -4.07 -12.18 -23.00
N ALA A 426 -3.48 -11.01 -23.22
CA ALA A 426 -2.05 -10.89 -23.57
C ALA A 426 -1.15 -11.48 -22.48
N ALA A 427 -1.47 -11.27 -21.20
CA ALA A 427 -0.76 -11.91 -20.09
C ALA A 427 -0.83 -13.45 -20.16
N ALA A 428 -2.05 -14.01 -20.33
CA ALA A 428 -2.25 -15.45 -20.45
C ALA A 428 -1.53 -16.08 -21.67
N GLU A 429 -1.43 -15.35 -22.79
CA GLU A 429 -0.66 -15.78 -23.96
C GLU A 429 0.86 -15.80 -23.67
N THR A 430 1.39 -14.77 -23.02
CA THR A 430 2.82 -14.77 -22.60
C THR A 430 3.13 -15.86 -21.57
N GLU A 431 2.22 -16.16 -20.64
CA GLU A 431 2.40 -17.25 -19.68
C GLU A 431 2.37 -18.62 -20.35
N ARG A 432 1.48 -18.84 -21.33
CA ARG A 432 1.44 -20.07 -22.15
C ARG A 432 2.74 -20.26 -22.92
N ALA A 433 3.25 -19.22 -23.58
CA ALA A 433 4.54 -19.28 -24.27
C ALA A 433 5.69 -19.58 -23.30
N ALA A 434 5.72 -18.95 -22.13
CA ALA A 434 6.72 -19.22 -21.09
C ALA A 434 6.60 -20.63 -20.48
N ALA A 435 5.39 -21.20 -20.42
CA ALA A 435 5.17 -22.59 -20.00
C ALA A 435 5.62 -23.59 -21.07
N GLU A 436 5.38 -23.31 -22.34
CA GLU A 436 5.84 -24.15 -23.45
C GLU A 436 7.37 -24.16 -23.57
N THR A 437 8.01 -22.99 -23.49
CA THR A 437 9.49 -22.87 -23.47
C THR A 437 10.10 -23.66 -22.30
N ARG A 438 9.47 -23.63 -21.11
CA ARG A 438 9.89 -24.46 -19.97
C ARG A 438 9.74 -25.96 -20.25
N ARG A 439 8.63 -26.41 -20.86
CA ARG A 439 8.46 -27.82 -21.27
C ARG A 439 9.52 -28.27 -22.27
N ARG A 440 9.81 -27.45 -23.29
CA ARG A 440 10.86 -27.73 -24.29
C ARG A 440 12.25 -27.82 -23.65
N ALA A 441 12.55 -26.97 -22.66
CA ALA A 441 13.80 -27.04 -21.90
C ALA A 441 13.92 -28.34 -21.09
N THR A 442 12.91 -28.69 -20.30
CA THR A 442 12.91 -29.95 -19.52
C THR A 442 12.95 -31.20 -20.40
N GLU A 443 12.37 -31.17 -21.60
CA GLU A 443 12.52 -32.25 -22.57
C GLU A 443 13.94 -32.34 -23.16
N ALA A 444 14.58 -31.20 -23.46
CA ALA A 444 15.98 -31.19 -23.89
C ALA A 444 16.93 -31.70 -22.78
N GLU A 445 16.70 -31.32 -21.53
CA GLU A 445 17.42 -31.85 -20.36
C GLU A 445 17.23 -33.38 -20.22
N ARG A 446 16.00 -33.88 -20.36
CA ARG A 446 15.68 -35.31 -20.35
C ARG A 446 16.41 -36.08 -21.46
N LEU A 447 16.47 -35.52 -22.66
CA LEU A 447 17.15 -36.13 -23.81
C LEU A 447 18.67 -36.13 -23.62
N ALA A 448 19.25 -35.03 -23.13
CA ALA A 448 20.67 -34.94 -22.80
C ALA A 448 21.07 -35.96 -21.71
N ALA A 449 20.24 -36.11 -20.66
CA ALA A 449 20.46 -37.12 -19.62
C ALA A 449 20.46 -38.54 -20.20
N GLN A 450 19.48 -38.89 -21.04
CA GLN A 450 19.41 -40.18 -21.73
C GLN A 450 20.61 -40.42 -22.66
N GLU A 451 21.17 -39.38 -23.27
CA GLU A 451 22.40 -39.52 -24.06
C GLU A 451 23.65 -39.74 -23.18
N THR A 452 23.77 -39.03 -22.05
CA THR A 452 24.87 -39.27 -21.10
C THR A 452 24.83 -40.67 -20.49
N GLU A 453 23.64 -41.20 -20.21
CA GLU A 453 23.45 -42.59 -19.74
C GLU A 453 23.88 -43.60 -20.81
N ARG A 454 23.46 -43.41 -22.07
CA ARG A 454 23.89 -44.26 -23.20
C ARG A 454 25.41 -44.25 -23.40
N ARG A 455 26.05 -43.09 -23.30
CA ARG A 455 27.51 -42.95 -23.38
C ARG A 455 28.20 -43.71 -22.23
N ALA A 456 27.75 -43.51 -20.99
CA ALA A 456 28.29 -44.22 -19.82
C ALA A 456 28.14 -45.75 -19.92
N VAL A 457 27.02 -46.26 -20.47
CA VAL A 457 26.83 -47.70 -20.73
C VAL A 457 27.77 -48.20 -21.84
N ALA A 458 27.99 -47.43 -22.90
CA ALA A 458 28.95 -47.78 -23.95
C ALA A 458 30.40 -47.81 -23.44
N ASP A 459 30.78 -46.84 -22.60
CA ASP A 459 32.10 -46.81 -21.94
C ASP A 459 32.28 -47.99 -20.98
N ALA A 460 31.26 -48.32 -20.18
CA ALA A 460 31.28 -49.47 -19.28
C ALA A 460 31.41 -50.81 -20.04
N ASN A 461 30.68 -50.97 -21.15
CA ASN A 461 30.81 -52.13 -22.03
C ASN A 461 32.21 -52.23 -22.66
N THR A 462 32.78 -51.09 -23.08
CA THR A 462 34.15 -51.02 -23.63
C THR A 462 35.21 -51.41 -22.59
N GLN A 463 35.04 -50.96 -21.33
CA GLN A 463 35.91 -51.35 -20.23
C GLN A 463 35.75 -52.84 -19.87
N ALA A 464 34.53 -53.38 -19.91
CA ALA A 464 34.27 -54.80 -19.67
C ALA A 464 34.87 -55.70 -20.76
N ALA A 465 34.84 -55.28 -22.03
CA ALA A 465 35.53 -55.96 -23.12
C ALA A 465 37.05 -56.02 -22.89
N ARG A 466 37.68 -54.87 -22.62
CA ARG A 466 39.13 -54.78 -22.34
C ARG A 466 39.58 -55.59 -21.12
N ARG A 467 38.73 -55.73 -20.09
CA ARG A 467 39.01 -56.61 -18.96
C ARG A 467 39.04 -58.08 -19.36
N ARG A 468 38.05 -58.53 -20.15
CA ARG A 468 38.03 -59.91 -20.68
C ARG A 468 39.22 -60.20 -21.58
N GLU A 469 39.61 -59.24 -22.44
CA GLU A 469 40.81 -59.34 -23.26
C GLU A 469 42.06 -59.54 -22.37
N ALA A 470 42.28 -58.67 -21.39
CA ALA A 470 43.40 -58.79 -20.44
C ALA A 470 43.35 -60.07 -19.57
N GLU A 471 42.17 -60.52 -19.17
CA GLU A 471 41.95 -61.79 -18.45
C GLU A 471 42.34 -62.99 -19.33
N THR A 472 42.00 -62.97 -20.62
CA THR A 472 42.42 -64.02 -21.57
C THR A 472 43.91 -63.97 -21.90
N GLU A 473 44.52 -62.78 -21.99
CA GLU A 473 45.97 -62.64 -22.14
C GLU A 473 46.73 -63.14 -20.91
N LEU A 474 46.22 -62.86 -19.70
CA LEU A 474 46.79 -63.36 -18.46
C LEU A 474 46.72 -64.89 -18.38
N ALA A 475 45.55 -65.50 -18.64
CA ALA A 475 45.42 -66.96 -18.68
C ALA A 475 46.32 -67.60 -19.77
N ALA A 476 46.48 -66.94 -20.91
CA ALA A 476 47.41 -67.36 -21.97
C ALA A 476 48.89 -67.17 -21.58
N ALA A 477 49.23 -66.28 -20.64
CA ALA A 477 50.57 -66.14 -20.10
C ALA A 477 50.85 -67.17 -18.99
N GLU A 478 49.89 -67.41 -18.09
CA GLU A 478 49.97 -68.40 -17.01
C GLU A 478 50.12 -69.82 -17.56
N THR A 479 49.37 -70.18 -18.60
CA THR A 479 49.50 -71.49 -19.27
C THR A 479 50.86 -71.68 -19.95
N ARG A 480 51.43 -70.63 -20.57
CA ARG A 480 52.80 -70.66 -21.11
C ARG A 480 53.85 -70.81 -20.01
N LEU A 481 53.67 -70.12 -18.87
CA LEU A 481 54.57 -70.23 -17.72
C LEU A 481 54.53 -71.65 -17.13
N ALA A 482 53.34 -72.23 -16.94
CA ALA A 482 53.19 -73.60 -16.47
C ALA A 482 53.85 -74.62 -17.41
N ALA A 483 53.67 -74.47 -18.73
CA ALA A 483 54.35 -75.31 -19.71
C ALA A 483 55.88 -75.19 -19.65
N ALA A 484 56.40 -73.97 -19.50
CA ALA A 484 57.84 -73.72 -19.35
C ALA A 484 58.40 -74.29 -18.03
N GLU A 485 57.64 -74.26 -16.93
CA GLU A 485 58.06 -74.92 -15.69
C GLU A 485 58.08 -76.45 -15.81
N ILE A 486 57.10 -77.05 -16.50
CA ILE A 486 57.06 -78.49 -16.76
C ILE A 486 58.27 -78.90 -17.62
N GLU A 487 58.57 -78.19 -18.70
CA GLU A 487 59.74 -78.48 -19.53
C GLU A 487 61.05 -78.34 -18.73
N ARG A 488 61.18 -77.31 -17.88
CA ARG A 488 62.36 -77.13 -17.03
C ARG A 488 62.55 -78.29 -16.04
N ARG A 489 61.49 -78.71 -15.34
CA ARG A 489 61.52 -79.86 -14.42
C ARG A 489 61.81 -81.17 -15.16
N ALA A 490 61.26 -81.35 -16.35
CA ALA A 490 61.54 -82.53 -17.16
C ALA A 490 63.04 -82.61 -17.54
N VAL A 491 63.66 -81.49 -17.93
CA VAL A 491 65.11 -81.42 -18.19
C VAL A 491 65.93 -81.69 -16.92
N GLU A 492 65.57 -81.09 -15.78
CA GLU A 492 66.19 -81.35 -14.47
C GLU A 492 66.17 -82.86 -14.11
N ILE A 493 65.07 -83.56 -14.40
CA ILE A 493 64.91 -85.01 -14.20
C ILE A 493 65.72 -85.84 -15.22
N GLU A 494 65.77 -85.43 -16.49
CA GLU A 494 66.53 -86.13 -17.54
C GLU A 494 68.06 -86.05 -17.33
N ASP A 495 68.55 -84.93 -16.79
CA ASP A 495 69.95 -84.78 -16.36
C ASP A 495 70.25 -85.62 -15.11
N ALA A 496 69.39 -85.60 -14.10
CA ALA A 496 69.55 -86.45 -12.92
C ALA A 496 69.55 -87.96 -13.27
N ALA A 497 68.72 -88.37 -14.24
CA ALA A 497 68.66 -89.73 -14.75
C ALA A 497 69.77 -90.08 -15.78
N LYS A 498 70.65 -89.13 -16.13
CA LYS A 498 71.77 -89.30 -17.07
C LYS A 498 71.38 -89.89 -18.44
N LEU A 499 70.21 -89.50 -18.96
CA LEU A 499 69.68 -90.07 -20.20
C LEU A 499 70.50 -89.69 -21.44
N THR A 500 70.62 -90.64 -22.37
CA THR A 500 71.29 -90.44 -23.66
C THR A 500 70.53 -89.44 -24.56
N PRO A 501 71.20 -88.80 -25.55
CA PRO A 501 70.55 -87.84 -26.45
C PRO A 501 69.30 -88.39 -27.17
N ARG A 502 69.27 -89.67 -27.60
CA ARG A 502 68.07 -90.28 -28.20
C ARG A 502 66.92 -90.40 -27.20
N GLN A 503 67.20 -90.83 -25.96
CA GLN A 503 66.17 -90.96 -24.91
C GLN A 503 65.58 -89.59 -24.51
N ARG A 504 66.40 -88.52 -24.49
CA ARG A 504 65.92 -87.14 -24.29
C ARG A 504 65.04 -86.66 -25.44
N ALA A 505 65.47 -86.91 -26.69
CA ALA A 505 64.68 -86.58 -27.89
C ALA A 505 63.30 -87.26 -27.88
N VAL A 506 63.25 -88.55 -27.57
CA VAL A 506 62.00 -89.32 -27.44
C VAL A 506 61.12 -88.78 -26.30
N ARG A 507 61.69 -88.43 -25.15
CA ARG A 507 60.91 -87.82 -24.03
C ARG A 507 60.38 -86.42 -24.35
N LYS A 508 61.15 -85.61 -25.08
CA LYS A 508 60.66 -84.32 -25.58
C LYS A 508 59.50 -84.51 -26.56
N VAL A 509 59.58 -85.47 -27.47
CA VAL A 509 58.45 -85.82 -28.36
C VAL A 509 57.27 -86.38 -27.57
N ALA A 510 57.49 -87.14 -26.49
CA ALA A 510 56.41 -87.60 -25.61
C ALA A 510 55.69 -86.43 -24.92
N ARG A 511 56.41 -85.37 -24.53
CA ARG A 511 55.81 -84.10 -24.05
C ARG A 511 55.03 -83.38 -25.16
N MET A 512 55.56 -83.32 -26.38
CA MET A 512 54.85 -82.77 -27.55
C MET A 512 53.55 -83.55 -27.86
N ILE A 513 53.57 -84.88 -27.75
CA ILE A 513 52.37 -85.73 -27.91
C ILE A 513 51.34 -85.43 -26.82
N LEU A 514 51.76 -85.32 -25.55
CA LEU A 514 50.87 -84.95 -24.44
C LEU A 514 50.25 -83.56 -24.62
N ALA A 515 50.95 -82.62 -25.27
CA ALA A 515 50.43 -81.28 -25.59
C ALA A 515 49.35 -81.28 -26.69
N VAL A 516 49.20 -82.36 -27.49
CA VAL A 516 48.15 -82.52 -28.52
C VAL A 516 47.09 -83.56 -28.13
N ASP A 517 46.58 -83.46 -26.90
CA ASP A 517 45.63 -84.38 -26.26
C ASP A 517 46.15 -85.84 -26.09
N GLY A 518 47.47 -86.03 -26.11
CA GLY A 518 48.08 -87.38 -26.10
C GLY A 518 47.99 -88.14 -27.43
N MET A 519 47.46 -87.51 -28.48
CA MET A 519 47.18 -88.16 -29.76
C MET A 519 48.38 -88.08 -30.70
N ALA A 520 49.23 -89.11 -30.71
CA ALA A 520 50.47 -89.15 -31.48
C ALA A 520 50.30 -88.81 -32.98
N ASP A 521 49.20 -89.23 -33.61
CA ASP A 521 48.93 -88.94 -35.02
C ASP A 521 48.64 -87.47 -35.33
N ARG A 522 48.20 -86.69 -34.33
CA ARG A 522 48.01 -85.24 -34.47
C ARG A 522 49.33 -84.47 -34.49
N LEU A 523 50.43 -85.05 -34.00
CA LEU A 523 51.73 -84.41 -34.00
C LEU A 523 52.41 -84.55 -35.38
N PRO A 524 52.62 -83.47 -36.15
CA PRO A 524 53.19 -83.55 -37.48
C PRO A 524 54.69 -83.89 -37.43
N LEU A 525 55.16 -84.76 -38.33
CA LEU A 525 56.58 -85.09 -38.42
C LEU A 525 57.45 -83.84 -38.65
N ALA A 526 56.98 -82.88 -39.46
CA ALA A 526 57.65 -81.61 -39.72
C ALA A 526 57.78 -80.68 -38.49
N GLU A 527 57.02 -80.93 -37.42
CA GLU A 527 57.13 -80.22 -36.14
C GLU A 527 58.24 -80.87 -35.29
N ILE A 528 58.22 -82.20 -35.18
CA ILE A 528 59.28 -83.00 -34.54
C ILE A 528 60.66 -82.72 -35.19
N GLN A 529 60.70 -82.67 -36.53
CA GLN A 529 61.92 -82.33 -37.28
C GLN A 529 62.48 -80.95 -36.94
N ARG A 530 61.60 -79.96 -36.69
CA ARG A 530 61.97 -78.59 -36.32
C ARG A 530 62.46 -78.52 -34.87
N GLU A 531 61.72 -79.14 -33.95
CA GLU A 531 61.91 -79.02 -32.50
C GLU A 531 63.04 -79.90 -31.95
N LEU A 532 63.50 -80.87 -32.74
CA LEU A 532 64.71 -81.67 -32.50
C LEU A 532 65.85 -81.41 -33.50
N VAL A 533 65.65 -80.54 -34.49
CA VAL A 533 66.61 -80.24 -35.56
C VAL A 533 67.07 -81.51 -36.32
N VAL A 534 66.14 -82.43 -36.62
CA VAL A 534 66.43 -83.67 -37.35
C VAL A 534 66.00 -83.60 -38.82
N THR A 535 66.94 -83.86 -39.72
CA THR A 535 66.76 -83.71 -41.18
C THR A 535 65.96 -84.84 -41.83
N SER A 536 65.91 -86.03 -41.20
CA SER A 536 65.20 -87.21 -41.72
C SER A 536 63.75 -87.29 -41.21
N PRO A 537 62.74 -87.33 -42.09
CA PRO A 537 61.35 -87.62 -41.68
C PRO A 537 61.19 -89.03 -41.07
N GLY A 538 62.02 -89.99 -41.48
CA GLY A 538 62.03 -91.35 -40.92
C GLY A 538 62.40 -91.34 -39.44
N THR A 539 63.47 -90.63 -39.08
CA THR A 539 63.92 -90.49 -37.68
C THR A 539 62.91 -89.74 -36.82
N ALA A 540 62.22 -88.74 -37.38
CA ALA A 540 61.09 -88.09 -36.71
C ALA A 540 59.91 -89.05 -36.48
N SER A 541 59.66 -89.98 -37.40
CA SER A 541 58.62 -91.01 -37.26
C SER A 541 59.00 -92.09 -36.24
N GLU A 542 60.26 -92.53 -36.21
CA GLU A 542 60.80 -93.41 -35.15
C GLU A 542 60.59 -92.79 -33.77
N TYR A 543 61.01 -91.53 -33.59
CA TYR A 543 60.85 -90.83 -32.31
C TYR A 543 59.38 -90.63 -31.94
N ARG A 544 58.48 -90.41 -32.91
CA ARG A 544 57.04 -90.32 -32.66
C ARG A 544 56.45 -91.65 -32.19
N GLN A 545 56.91 -92.77 -32.72
CA GLN A 545 56.47 -94.10 -32.31
C GLN A 545 57.02 -94.45 -30.91
N GLU A 546 58.33 -94.34 -30.68
CA GLU A 546 58.94 -94.58 -29.36
C GLU A 546 58.30 -93.69 -28.27
N ALA A 547 57.96 -92.45 -28.62
CA ALA A 547 57.29 -91.52 -27.71
C ALA A 547 55.82 -91.89 -27.45
N ALA A 548 55.09 -92.39 -28.45
CA ALA A 548 53.72 -92.86 -28.27
C ALA A 548 53.67 -94.11 -27.37
N GLU A 549 54.60 -95.05 -27.57
CA GLU A 549 54.78 -96.22 -26.69
C GLU A 549 55.14 -95.79 -25.26
N LEU A 550 56.00 -94.78 -25.09
CA LEU A 550 56.37 -94.22 -23.79
C LEU A 550 55.19 -93.53 -23.07
N VAL A 551 54.35 -92.79 -23.80
CA VAL A 551 53.10 -92.19 -23.26
C VAL A 551 52.10 -93.28 -22.86
N ALA A 552 51.91 -94.30 -23.70
CA ALA A 552 51.06 -95.45 -23.40
C ALA A 552 51.57 -96.26 -22.19
N GLY A 553 52.89 -96.31 -22.00
CA GLY A 553 53.56 -96.84 -20.81
C GLY A 553 53.40 -96.01 -19.53
N GLY A 554 52.61 -94.92 -19.56
CA GLY A 554 52.27 -94.11 -18.40
C GLY A 554 53.26 -92.97 -18.08
N TYR A 555 54.12 -92.59 -19.03
CA TYR A 555 55.00 -91.43 -18.86
C TYR A 555 54.23 -90.16 -18.53
N ARG A 556 54.70 -89.45 -17.50
CA ARG A 556 54.27 -88.12 -17.11
C ARG A 556 55.53 -87.27 -16.87
N PRO A 557 55.61 -86.05 -17.41
CA PRO A 557 56.75 -85.15 -17.22
C PRO A 557 56.76 -84.50 -15.82
#